data_AF-A0A5B7IEZ4-F1
#
_entry.id   AF-A0A5B7IEZ4-F1
#
_cell.length_a   1.000
_cell.length_b   1.000
_cell.length_c   1.000
_cell.angle_alpha   90.00
_cell.angle_beta   90.00
_cell.angle_gamma   90.00
#
_symmetry.space_group_name_H-M   'P 1'
#
loop_
_entity.id
_entity.type
_entity.pdbx_description
1 polymer ?
#
loop_
_entity_poly.entity_id
_entity_poly.type
_entity_poly.pdbx_seq_one_letter_code
_entity_poly.pdbx_strand_id
1 'polypeptide(L)'
;METPASYSTPFTLGRALSAAVTQVQLPPFSTIDTPTWFRQAEAQFRLKRVTNATTRADHVLSAIPDEIFPRISEWLECKGDDAIEYADLKAYLLQRFTPLPVA
;
A
#
# COMPACT_ATOMS: atom_id res chain seq x y z
N MET A 1 -10.58 43.11 -47.78
CA MET A 1 -9.57 43.88 -47.01
C MET A 1 -10.17 44.16 -45.65
N GLU A 2 -9.33 44.28 -44.62
CA GLU A 2 -9.64 44.49 -43.19
C GLU A 2 -9.70 43.23 -42.31
N THR A 3 -8.51 42.87 -41.81
CA THR A 3 -8.31 42.42 -40.43
C THR A 3 -8.54 43.60 -39.48
N PRO A 4 -8.99 43.32 -38.25
CA PRO A 4 -8.26 43.87 -37.10
C PRO A 4 -7.98 42.82 -36.03
N ALA A 5 -7.00 43.18 -35.20
CA ALA A 5 -6.19 42.35 -34.35
C ALA A 5 -6.85 41.96 -33.01
N SER A 6 -6.38 40.81 -32.51
CA SER A 6 -5.95 40.56 -31.13
C SER A 6 -6.93 40.85 -29.98
N TYR A 7 -7.39 39.77 -29.33
CA TYR A 7 -7.45 39.74 -27.88
C TYR A 7 -6.92 38.41 -27.36
N SER A 8 -5.71 38.46 -26.79
CA SER A 8 -5.19 37.45 -25.89
C SER A 8 -6.20 37.20 -24.78
N THR A 9 -6.77 36.00 -24.72
CA THR A 9 -7.24 35.47 -23.44
C THR A 9 -6.06 34.81 -22.74
N PRO A 10 -5.64 35.30 -21.56
CA PRO A 10 -4.59 34.66 -20.80
C PRO A 10 -5.02 33.26 -20.36
N PHE A 11 -4.01 32.40 -20.30
CA PHE A 11 -4.00 31.02 -19.87
C PHE A 11 -4.57 30.89 -18.45
N THR A 12 -5.87 30.61 -18.31
CA THR A 12 -6.40 30.10 -17.05
C THR A 12 -6.11 28.61 -17.01
N LEU A 13 -4.87 28.27 -16.64
CA LEU A 13 -4.59 27.00 -15.98
C LEU A 13 -5.48 26.97 -14.74
N GLY A 14 -6.66 26.39 -14.88
CA GLY A 14 -7.37 25.83 -13.76
C GLY A 14 -6.42 24.82 -13.13
N ARG A 15 -5.65 25.27 -12.13
CA ARG A 15 -4.98 24.37 -11.20
C ARG A 15 -6.10 23.63 -10.50
N ALA A 16 -6.52 22.53 -11.12
CA ALA A 16 -7.23 21.49 -10.44
C ALA A 16 -6.34 21.14 -9.25
N LEU A 17 -6.75 21.58 -8.06
CA LEU A 17 -6.27 21.02 -6.83
C LEU A 17 -6.83 19.60 -6.84
N SER A 18 -6.13 18.70 -7.55
CA SER A 18 -6.31 17.27 -7.34
C SER A 18 -5.98 17.08 -5.87
N ALA A 19 -7.02 17.02 -5.04
CA ALA A 19 -6.92 16.44 -3.72
C ALA A 19 -6.43 15.03 -3.99
N ALA A 20 -5.11 14.85 -3.99
CA ALA A 20 -4.49 13.56 -4.15
C ALA A 20 -4.95 12.79 -2.92
N VAL A 21 -6.01 11.98 -3.11
CA VAL A 21 -6.44 11.00 -2.13
C VAL A 21 -5.16 10.26 -1.82
N THR A 22 -4.72 10.46 -0.59
CA THR A 22 -3.43 10.00 -0.12
C THR A 22 -3.63 8.52 0.17
N GLN A 23 -3.80 7.75 -0.90
CA GLN A 23 -3.88 6.30 -0.85
C GLN A 23 -2.52 5.81 -0.37
N VAL A 24 -2.53 4.91 0.61
CA VAL A 24 -1.30 4.22 0.99
C VAL A 24 -0.94 3.32 -0.18
N GLN A 25 0.07 3.74 -0.94
CA GLN A 25 0.61 2.92 -2.01
C GLN A 25 1.80 2.15 -1.43
N LEU A 26 1.58 0.88 -1.16
CA LEU A 26 2.65 -0.03 -0.78
C LEU A 26 3.35 -0.56 -2.04
N PRO A 27 4.67 -0.73 -2.01
CA PRO A 27 5.34 -1.49 -3.06
C PRO A 27 4.89 -2.96 -3.01
N PRO A 28 5.00 -3.70 -4.12
CA PRO A 28 4.73 -5.14 -4.13
C PRO A 28 5.48 -5.86 -2.99
N PHE A 29 4.81 -6.80 -2.34
CA PHE A 29 5.39 -7.56 -1.25
C PHE A 29 6.63 -8.33 -1.73
N SER A 30 7.74 -8.17 -1.00
CA SER A 30 9.00 -8.86 -1.30
C SER A 30 9.27 -9.94 -0.28
N THR A 31 9.34 -11.19 -0.76
CA THR A 31 9.71 -12.36 0.04
C THR A 31 11.21 -12.46 0.31
N ILE A 32 12.03 -11.71 -0.44
CA ILE A 32 13.50 -11.70 -0.32
C ILE A 32 13.92 -10.97 0.97
N ASP A 33 13.31 -9.82 1.25
CA ASP A 33 13.59 -9.03 2.45
C ASP A 33 12.28 -8.53 3.10
N THR A 34 11.48 -9.52 3.52
CA THR A 34 10.23 -9.32 4.27
C THR A 34 10.37 -8.31 5.42
N PRO A 35 11.39 -8.36 6.31
CA PRO A 35 11.50 -7.41 7.41
C PRO A 35 11.73 -5.97 6.95
N THR A 36 12.54 -5.72 5.92
CA THR A 36 12.74 -4.36 5.41
C THR A 36 11.51 -3.84 4.68
N TRP A 37 10.80 -4.71 3.96
CA TRP A 37 9.51 -4.36 3.34
C TRP A 37 8.50 -3.87 4.39
N PHE A 38 8.35 -4.58 5.50
CA PHE A 38 7.45 -4.15 6.57
C PHE A 38 7.86 -2.80 7.18
N ARG A 39 9.15 -2.54 7.35
CA ARG A 39 9.62 -1.22 7.83
C ARG A 39 9.20 -0.09 6.88
N GLN A 40 9.26 -0.32 5.57
CA GLN A 40 8.81 0.63 4.56
C GLN A 40 7.28 0.81 4.60
N ALA A 41 6.52 -0.28 4.69
CA ALA A 41 5.08 -0.23 4.81
C ALA A 41 4.63 0.56 6.06
N GLU A 42 5.28 0.31 7.20
CA GLU A 42 5.03 1.03 8.46
C GLU A 42 5.37 2.51 8.36
N ALA A 43 6.41 2.89 7.60
CA ALA A 43 6.70 4.28 7.31
C ALA A 43 5.57 4.93 6.50
N GLN A 44 5.03 4.26 5.48
CA GLN A 44 3.89 4.75 4.71
C GLN A 44 2.63 4.90 5.57
N PHE A 45 2.32 3.92 6.43
CA PHE A 45 1.20 4.01 7.35
C PHE A 45 1.32 5.22 8.29
N ARG A 46 2.52 5.49 8.82
CA ARG A 46 2.76 6.69 9.66
C ARG A 46 2.58 7.97 8.88
N LEU A 47 3.12 8.06 7.65
CA LEU A 47 3.02 9.25 6.81
C LEU A 47 1.56 9.58 6.44
N LYS A 48 0.73 8.54 6.23
CA LYS A 48 -0.68 8.71 5.88
C LYS A 48 -1.64 8.63 7.08
N ARG A 49 -1.10 8.56 8.32
CA ARG A 49 -1.87 8.46 9.57
C ARG A 49 -2.84 7.29 9.63
N VAL A 50 -2.49 6.16 9.01
CA VAL A 50 -3.26 4.92 9.14
C VAL A 50 -2.97 4.30 10.51
N THR A 51 -3.92 4.46 11.44
CA THR A 51 -3.82 3.96 12.81
C THR A 51 -4.57 2.67 13.05
N ASN A 52 -5.64 2.43 12.28
CA ASN A 52 -6.48 1.24 12.42
C ASN A 52 -5.72 -0.02 12.01
N ALA A 53 -5.67 -1.02 12.89
CA ALA A 53 -4.98 -2.29 12.66
C ALA A 53 -5.55 -3.03 11.45
N THR A 54 -6.88 -3.11 11.34
CA THR A 54 -7.58 -3.73 10.21
C THR A 54 -7.25 -3.05 8.89
N THR A 55 -7.25 -1.70 8.85
CA THR A 55 -6.89 -0.95 7.62
C THR A 55 -5.43 -1.18 7.21
N ARG A 56 -4.51 -1.35 8.16
CA ARG A 56 -3.12 -1.72 7.84
C ARG A 56 -3.03 -3.12 7.28
N ALA A 57 -3.77 -4.08 7.85
CA ALA A 57 -3.83 -5.44 7.35
C ALA A 57 -4.37 -5.47 5.92
N ASP A 58 -5.47 -4.75 5.64
CA ASP A 58 -6.05 -4.61 4.31
C ASP A 58 -5.03 -4.06 3.29
N HIS A 59 -4.32 -2.99 3.65
CA HIS A 59 -3.24 -2.47 2.80
C HIS A 59 -2.13 -3.49 2.56
N VAL A 60 -1.71 -4.24 3.58
CA VAL A 60 -0.71 -5.30 3.41
C VAL A 60 -1.23 -6.36 2.45
N LEU A 61 -2.45 -6.86 2.65
CA LEU A 61 -3.07 -7.88 1.79
C LEU A 61 -3.17 -7.40 0.34
N SER A 62 -3.52 -6.13 0.12
CA SER A 62 -3.58 -5.53 -1.22
C SER A 62 -2.22 -5.44 -1.92
N ALA A 63 -1.12 -5.50 -1.16
CA ALA A 63 0.24 -5.44 -1.68
C ALA A 63 0.86 -6.82 -1.94
N ILE A 64 0.17 -7.90 -1.53
CA ILE A 64 0.63 -9.28 -1.74
C ILE A 64 0.36 -9.66 -3.20
N PRO A 65 1.36 -10.19 -3.94
CA PRO A 65 1.14 -10.66 -5.30
C PRO A 65 0.39 -12.00 -5.31
N ASP A 66 -0.38 -12.27 -6.37
CA ASP A 66 -1.17 -13.49 -6.59
C ASP A 66 -0.38 -14.80 -6.37
N GLU A 67 0.92 -14.81 -6.66
CA GLU A 67 1.78 -15.98 -6.45
C GLU A 67 1.99 -16.36 -4.97
N ILE A 68 1.78 -15.40 -4.06
CA ILE A 68 1.94 -15.58 -2.61
C ILE A 68 0.60 -15.91 -1.93
N PHE A 69 -0.54 -15.52 -2.51
CA PHE A 69 -1.87 -15.82 -1.96
C PHE A 69 -2.09 -17.31 -1.64
N PRO A 70 -1.71 -18.28 -2.49
CA PRO A 70 -1.84 -19.70 -2.17
C PRO A 70 -1.03 -20.15 -0.95
N ARG A 71 0.01 -19.41 -0.56
CA ARG A 71 0.84 -19.73 0.61
C ARG A 71 0.24 -19.22 1.91
N ILE A 72 -0.67 -18.25 1.84
CA ILE A 72 -1.30 -17.61 2.99
C ILE A 72 -2.80 -17.90 3.07
N SER A 73 -3.40 -18.51 2.04
CA SER A 73 -4.83 -18.80 1.95
C SER A 73 -5.31 -19.68 3.12
N GLU A 74 -4.56 -20.74 3.44
CA GLU A 74 -4.87 -21.62 4.58
C GLU A 74 -4.93 -20.82 5.91
N TRP A 75 -4.03 -19.86 6.08
CA TRP A 75 -4.01 -19.00 7.26
C TRP A 75 -5.18 -18.00 7.27
N LEU A 76 -5.52 -17.43 6.12
CA LEU A 76 -6.66 -16.52 5.95
C LEU A 76 -7.98 -17.25 6.26
N GLU A 77 -8.16 -18.45 5.73
CA GLU A 77 -9.34 -19.30 5.98
C GLU A 77 -9.48 -19.67 7.47
N CYS A 78 -8.35 -19.90 8.16
CA CYS A 78 -8.32 -20.19 9.59
C CYS A 78 -8.71 -18.98 10.46
N LYS A 79 -8.40 -17.75 10.03
CA LYS A 79 -8.70 -16.51 10.76
C LYS A 79 -10.11 -15.98 10.52
N GLY A 80 -10.66 -16.13 9.31
CA GLY A 80 -11.95 -15.56 8.91
C GLY A 80 -11.89 -14.06 8.59
N ASP A 81 -12.98 -13.53 8.02
CA ASP A 81 -13.04 -12.18 7.40
C ASP A 81 -12.93 -11.01 8.39
N ASP A 82 -13.42 -11.15 9.62
CA ASP A 82 -13.68 -9.99 10.49
C ASP A 82 -12.56 -9.66 11.50
N ALA A 83 -11.47 -10.44 11.53
CA ALA A 83 -10.51 -10.40 12.66
C ALA A 83 -9.03 -10.43 12.27
N ILE A 84 -8.67 -10.10 11.03
CA ILE A 84 -7.26 -10.07 10.61
C ILE A 84 -6.59 -8.81 11.18
N GLU A 85 -5.98 -8.97 12.35
CA GLU A 85 -5.14 -7.96 12.97
C GLU A 85 -3.79 -7.84 12.23
N TYR A 86 -3.31 -6.61 12.04
CA TYR A 86 -2.01 -6.36 11.40
C TYR A 86 -0.84 -7.05 12.12
N ALA A 87 -0.88 -7.14 13.45
CA ALA A 87 0.18 -7.77 14.23
C ALA A 87 0.30 -9.28 13.93
N ASP A 88 -0.84 -9.98 13.87
CA ASP A 88 -0.89 -11.41 13.55
C ASP A 88 -0.43 -11.67 12.11
N LEU A 89 -0.93 -10.88 11.15
CA LEU A 89 -0.55 -10.98 9.74
C LEU A 89 0.95 -10.75 9.55
N LYS A 90 1.50 -9.71 10.20
CA LYS A 90 2.94 -9.41 10.17
C LYS A 90 3.76 -10.56 10.75
N ALA A 91 3.37 -11.09 11.91
CA ALA A 91 4.08 -12.19 12.55
C ALA A 91 4.10 -13.44 11.66
N TYR A 92 2.95 -13.79 11.07
CA TYR A 92 2.82 -14.92 10.16
C TYR A 92 3.69 -14.75 8.91
N LEU A 93 3.62 -13.60 8.23
CA LEU A 93 4.41 -13.34 7.03
C LEU A 93 5.92 -13.33 7.34
N LEU A 94 6.34 -12.75 8.47
CA LEU A 94 7.74 -12.80 8.90
C LEU A 94 8.18 -14.23 9.20
N GLN A 95 7.39 -15.03 9.90
CA GLN A 95 7.72 -16.43 10.17
C GLN A 95 7.82 -17.26 8.89
N ARG A 96 6.96 -16.98 7.90
CA ARG A 96 6.88 -17.76 6.66
C ARG A 96 7.96 -17.40 5.64
N PHE A 97 8.34 -16.12 5.57
CA PHE A 97 9.22 -15.58 4.51
C PHE A 97 10.54 -14.99 5.02
N THR A 98 10.80 -14.97 6.33
CA THR A 98 12.14 -14.65 6.84
C THR A 98 12.93 -15.96 6.92
N PRO A 99 14.01 -16.14 6.13
CA PRO A 99 14.90 -17.27 6.35
C PRO A 99 15.50 -17.14 7.75
N LEU A 100 15.34 -18.17 8.58
CA LEU A 100 16.07 -18.23 9.84
C LEU A 100 17.57 -18.09 9.51
N PRO A 101 18.32 -17.21 10.18
CA PRO A 101 19.77 -17.20 10.02
C PRO A 101 20.27 -18.59 10.43
N VAL A 102 20.85 -19.31 9.47
CA VAL A 102 21.65 -20.49 9.79
C VAL A 102 22.84 -19.98 10.61
N ALA A 103 22.86 -20.38 11.88
CA ALA A 103 23.94 -20.07 12.81
C ALA A 103 25.21 -20.86 12.46
#